data_AF-A0A3L6NFH3-F1
#
_entry.id   AF-A0A3L6NFH3-F1
#
_cell.length_a   1.000
_cell.length_b   1.000
_cell.length_c   1.000
_cell.angle_alpha   90.00
_cell.angle_beta   90.00
_cell.angle_gamma   90.00
#
_symmetry.space_group_name_H-M   'P 1'
#
loop_
_entity.id
_entity.type
_entity.pdbx_description
1 polymer ?
#
loop_
_entity_poly.entity_id
_entity_poly.type
_entity_poly.pdbx_seq_one_letter_code
_entity_poly.pdbx_strand_id
1 'polypeptide(L)'
;MHWGTYYANICRYGAEYTSFSTPRVTYNWMKSLASPVLKTLGKDWDNKMNKKLPKIRKPMMAGFSQIWKEYLDQLQQDISNKVPALEVSFNSMRPILNTSQRSTENQIRKTIEELSQKASSVAFDSAEFLTDEMKPTFEECMEIDGRDSYRRRRAIINGKVEQDVKLMCEEMLNRLADGLAEKKAEVPGELIRIADEAINGVKQQLSFLVNNLVENSADGSKINVQKTELQTKIRELVEAWEDAWAEEGDYPEHILDQDLSIPEDIPAPILDEENQGNMGLDMLDDEDFEDAV
;
A
#
# COMPACT_ATOMS: atom_id res chain seq x y z
N MET A 1 -14.99 7.27 43.99
CA MET A 1 -14.36 8.58 43.71
C MET A 1 -14.99 9.63 44.61
N HIS A 2 -14.19 10.46 45.29
CA HIS A 2 -14.70 11.52 46.17
C HIS A 2 -15.32 12.68 45.36
N TRP A 3 -16.31 13.39 45.92
CA TRP A 3 -17.08 14.43 45.20
C TRP A 3 -16.19 15.55 44.61
N GLY A 4 -15.19 16.00 45.37
CA GLY A 4 -14.24 17.03 44.93
C GLY A 4 -13.35 16.57 43.77
N THR A 5 -12.93 15.30 43.77
CA THR A 5 -12.19 14.69 42.65
C THR A 5 -13.06 14.59 41.41
N TYR A 6 -14.33 14.20 41.57
CA TYR A 6 -15.27 14.12 40.45
C TYR A 6 -15.50 15.49 39.79
N TYR A 7 -15.74 16.52 40.60
CA TYR A 7 -15.89 17.89 40.09
C TYR A 7 -14.60 18.42 39.46
N ALA A 8 -13.44 18.12 40.03
CA ALA A 8 -12.15 18.53 39.46
C ALA A 8 -11.86 17.93 38.07
N ASN A 9 -12.38 16.72 37.79
CA ASN A 9 -12.34 16.12 36.46
C ASN A 9 -13.30 16.84 35.51
N ILE A 10 -14.52 17.17 35.95
CA ILE A 10 -15.50 17.94 35.15
C ILE A 10 -14.93 19.30 34.75
N CYS A 11 -14.39 20.07 35.69
CA CYS A 11 -13.79 21.40 35.41
C CYS A 11 -12.59 21.34 34.46
N ARG A 12 -12.04 20.15 34.21
CA ARG A 12 -10.95 19.89 33.26
C ARG A 12 -11.44 19.18 32.01
N TYR A 13 -12.75 19.13 31.78
CA TYR A 13 -13.35 18.43 30.64
C TYR A 13 -12.94 16.96 30.54
N GLY A 14 -12.69 16.30 31.68
CA GLY A 14 -12.23 14.91 31.71
C GLY A 14 -10.76 14.70 31.35
N ALA A 15 -9.97 15.77 31.17
CA ALA A 15 -8.52 15.72 30.96
C ALA A 15 -7.77 15.28 32.24
N GLU A 16 -6.44 15.22 32.15
CA GLU A 16 -5.59 14.68 33.21
C GLU A 16 -5.75 15.42 34.56
N TYR A 17 -6.03 14.67 35.62
CA TYR A 17 -6.12 15.17 36.99
C TYR A 17 -5.54 14.18 37.99
N THR A 18 -4.60 14.64 38.82
CA THR A 18 -4.01 13.84 39.90
C THR A 18 -4.65 14.19 41.24
N SER A 19 -5.21 13.20 41.95
CA SER A 19 -5.80 13.41 43.27
C SER A 19 -4.75 13.79 44.32
N PHE A 20 -5.13 14.67 45.24
CA PHE A 20 -4.26 15.12 46.33
C PHE A 20 -4.16 14.13 47.50
N SER A 21 -5.13 13.24 47.67
CA SER A 21 -5.15 12.21 48.72
C SER A 21 -4.17 11.08 48.42
N THR A 22 -3.54 10.52 49.47
CA THR A 22 -2.66 9.34 49.36
C THR A 22 -3.48 8.04 49.46
N PRO A 23 -3.27 7.04 48.58
CA PRO A 23 -2.37 7.07 47.41
C PRO A 23 -2.90 8.01 46.32
N ARG A 24 -1.98 8.77 45.70
CA ARG A 24 -2.32 9.68 44.60
C ARG A 24 -2.71 8.86 43.37
N VAL A 25 -3.85 9.20 42.76
CA VAL A 25 -4.36 8.55 41.56
C VAL A 25 -4.51 9.60 40.47
N THR A 26 -3.93 9.33 39.30
CA THR A 26 -4.12 10.14 38.10
C THR A 26 -5.32 9.62 37.31
N TYR A 27 -6.27 10.50 37.05
CA TYR A 27 -7.47 10.24 36.26
C TYR A 27 -7.33 10.94 34.91
N ASN A 28 -7.79 10.27 33.85
CA ASN A 28 -7.97 10.87 32.54
C ASN A 28 -9.16 10.14 31.89
N TRP A 29 -10.34 10.75 31.95
CA TRP A 29 -11.58 10.10 31.56
C TRP A 29 -11.63 9.88 30.05
N MET A 30 -11.20 10.87 29.25
CA MET A 30 -11.25 10.78 27.79
C MET A 30 -10.27 9.73 27.25
N LYS A 31 -9.03 9.69 27.78
CA LYS A 31 -8.06 8.65 27.44
C LYS A 31 -8.53 7.26 27.90
N SER A 32 -9.20 7.17 29.04
CA SER A 32 -9.76 5.91 29.53
C SER A 32 -10.91 5.42 28.65
N LEU A 33 -11.73 6.33 28.12
CA LEU A 33 -12.83 6.05 27.21
C LEU A 33 -12.31 5.59 25.83
N ALA A 34 -11.26 6.24 25.30
CA ALA A 34 -10.64 5.85 24.03
C ALA A 34 -9.81 4.55 24.13
N SER A 35 -9.28 4.22 25.32
CA SER A 35 -8.28 3.16 25.49
C SER A 35 -8.70 1.78 24.96
N PRO A 36 -9.93 1.28 25.18
CA PRO A 36 -10.34 -0.03 24.66
C PRO A 36 -10.32 -0.07 23.13
N VAL A 37 -10.82 0.99 22.48
CA VAL A 37 -10.87 1.07 21.02
C VAL A 37 -9.46 1.15 20.45
N LEU A 38 -8.63 2.05 20.98
CA LEU A 38 -7.23 2.18 20.56
C LEU A 38 -6.39 0.92 20.79
N LYS A 39 -6.63 0.17 21.88
CA LYS A 39 -5.93 -1.09 22.15
C LYS A 39 -6.30 -2.17 21.14
N THR A 40 -7.57 -2.28 20.78
CA THR A 40 -8.04 -3.25 19.78
C THR A 40 -7.51 -2.87 18.41
N LEU A 41 -7.68 -1.61 18.01
CA LEU A 41 -7.12 -1.09 16.76
C LEU A 41 -5.61 -1.26 16.70
N GLY A 42 -4.88 -0.95 17.78
CA GLY A 42 -3.43 -1.09 17.83
C GLY A 42 -2.97 -2.53 17.56
N LYS A 43 -3.71 -3.55 18.04
CA LYS A 43 -3.41 -4.96 17.74
C LYS A 43 -3.65 -5.31 16.28
N ASP A 44 -4.79 -4.87 15.73
CA ASP A 44 -5.12 -5.13 14.33
C ASP A 44 -4.19 -4.38 13.38
N TRP A 45 -3.82 -3.16 13.76
CA TRP A 45 -2.85 -2.32 13.08
C TRP A 45 -1.48 -2.98 13.03
N ASP A 46 -0.96 -3.44 14.19
CA ASP A 46 0.30 -4.17 14.25
C ASP A 46 0.25 -5.43 13.36
N ASN A 47 -0.84 -6.19 13.43
CA ASN A 47 -1.00 -7.37 12.60
C ASN A 47 -1.03 -7.05 11.10
N LYS A 48 -1.73 -5.99 10.68
CA LYS A 48 -1.89 -5.64 9.27
C LYS A 48 -0.64 -4.94 8.73
N MET A 49 -0.13 -3.92 9.41
CA MET A 49 0.98 -3.09 8.94
C MET A 49 2.35 -3.69 9.26
N ASN A 50 2.56 -4.25 10.45
CA ASN A 50 3.89 -4.76 10.83
C ASN A 50 4.08 -6.24 10.52
N LYS A 51 3.00 -7.05 10.44
CA LYS A 51 3.11 -8.50 10.19
C LYS A 51 2.68 -8.93 8.79
N LYS A 52 1.58 -8.39 8.25
CA LYS A 52 1.06 -8.80 6.93
C LYS A 52 1.65 -7.98 5.78
N LEU A 53 1.78 -6.66 5.90
CA LEU A 53 2.35 -5.81 4.86
C LEU A 53 3.78 -6.22 4.47
N PRO A 54 4.68 -6.66 5.37
CA PRO A 54 5.99 -7.14 4.94
C PRO A 54 5.93 -8.42 4.10
N LYS A 55 4.87 -9.23 4.24
CA LYS A 55 4.72 -10.48 3.48
C LYS A 55 4.43 -10.24 2.00
N ILE A 56 3.82 -9.09 1.64
CA ILE A 56 3.58 -8.73 0.24
C ILE A 56 4.84 -8.24 -0.47
N ARG A 57 5.92 -7.91 0.26
CA ARG A 57 7.18 -7.43 -0.33
C ARG A 57 7.80 -8.48 -1.24
N LYS A 58 7.95 -9.71 -0.76
CA LYS A 58 8.57 -10.81 -1.52
C LYS A 58 7.85 -11.07 -2.85
N PRO A 59 6.52 -11.29 -2.90
CA PRO A 59 5.83 -11.51 -4.15
C PRO A 59 5.84 -10.28 -5.07
N MET A 60 5.77 -9.06 -4.52
CA MET A 60 5.83 -7.84 -5.35
C MET A 60 7.20 -7.66 -6.00
N MET A 61 8.29 -7.85 -5.23
CA MET A 61 9.65 -7.83 -5.79
C MET A 61 9.84 -8.94 -6.82
N ALA A 62 9.38 -10.17 -6.54
CA ALA A 62 9.48 -11.28 -7.48
C ALA A 62 8.73 -11.01 -8.80
N GLY A 63 7.51 -10.45 -8.71
CA GLY A 63 6.74 -10.04 -9.88
C GLY A 63 7.46 -8.95 -10.69
N PHE A 64 8.02 -7.95 -10.02
CA PHE A 64 8.84 -6.93 -10.70
C PHE A 64 10.09 -7.55 -11.36
N SER A 65 10.83 -8.42 -10.67
CA SER A 65 12.01 -9.08 -11.23
C SER A 65 11.67 -9.89 -12.49
N GLN A 66 10.52 -10.57 -12.48
CA GLN A 66 10.05 -11.36 -13.62
C GLN A 66 9.74 -10.45 -14.81
N ILE A 67 8.89 -9.43 -14.62
CA ILE A 67 8.52 -8.49 -15.68
C ILE A 67 9.76 -7.76 -16.22
N TRP A 68 10.67 -7.36 -15.33
CA TRP A 68 11.92 -6.72 -15.71
C TRP A 68 12.81 -7.62 -16.58
N LYS A 69 12.90 -8.91 -16.22
CA LYS A 69 13.65 -9.88 -16.99
C LYS A 69 13.04 -10.08 -18.38
N GLU A 70 11.72 -10.26 -18.45
CA GLU A 70 10.98 -10.40 -19.70
C GLU A 70 11.18 -9.18 -20.60
N TYR A 71 11.11 -7.97 -20.03
CA TYR A 71 11.40 -6.72 -20.72
C TYR A 71 12.82 -6.68 -21.30
N LEU A 72 13.85 -7.03 -20.52
CA LEU A 72 15.24 -7.04 -21.00
C LEU A 72 15.49 -8.14 -22.05
N ASP A 73 14.85 -9.30 -21.91
CA ASP A 73 14.94 -10.39 -22.88
C ASP A 73 14.29 -9.99 -24.21
N GLN A 74 13.13 -9.34 -24.18
CA GLN A 74 12.46 -8.82 -25.37
C GLN A 74 13.30 -7.72 -26.05
N LEU A 75 13.84 -6.78 -25.27
CA LEU A 75 14.72 -5.75 -25.77
C LEU A 75 15.97 -6.33 -26.44
N GLN A 76 16.54 -7.40 -25.87
CA GLN A 76 17.66 -8.09 -26.49
C GLN A 76 17.28 -8.69 -27.85
N GLN A 77 16.14 -9.39 -27.92
CA GLN A 77 15.67 -9.95 -29.19
C GLN A 77 15.45 -8.87 -30.24
N ASP A 78 14.85 -7.75 -29.86
CA ASP A 78 14.62 -6.62 -30.76
C ASP A 78 15.92 -6.01 -31.25
N ILE A 79 16.94 -5.86 -30.38
CA ILE A 79 18.27 -5.41 -30.77
C ILE A 79 18.92 -6.41 -31.73
N SER A 80 18.93 -7.71 -31.41
CA SER A 80 19.52 -8.75 -32.27
C SER A 80 18.83 -8.80 -33.65
N ASN A 81 17.52 -8.56 -33.71
CA ASN A 81 16.75 -8.59 -34.96
C ASN A 81 16.88 -7.31 -35.79
N LYS A 82 16.78 -6.14 -35.16
CA LYS A 82 16.68 -4.84 -35.84
C LYS A 82 18.03 -4.15 -35.99
N VAL A 83 18.91 -4.28 -34.99
CA VAL A 83 20.23 -3.63 -34.97
C VAL A 83 21.32 -4.59 -34.43
N PRO A 84 21.65 -5.67 -35.16
CA PRO A 84 22.61 -6.68 -34.68
C PRO A 84 23.97 -6.11 -34.28
N ALA A 85 24.38 -4.99 -34.89
CA ALA A 85 25.62 -4.29 -34.56
C ALA A 85 25.71 -3.82 -33.09
N LEU A 86 24.56 -3.65 -32.40
CA LEU A 86 24.48 -3.27 -30.99
C LEU A 86 24.54 -4.45 -30.02
N GLU A 87 24.38 -5.69 -30.50
CA GLU A 87 24.15 -6.87 -29.66
C GLU A 87 25.29 -7.13 -28.67
N VAL A 88 26.54 -7.04 -29.11
CA VAL A 88 27.73 -7.26 -28.26
C VAL A 88 27.83 -6.18 -27.17
N SER A 89 27.54 -4.93 -27.53
CA SER A 89 27.56 -3.79 -26.60
C SER A 89 26.42 -3.87 -25.59
N PHE A 90 25.23 -4.28 -26.03
CA PHE A 90 24.08 -4.49 -25.14
C PHE A 90 24.31 -5.64 -24.15
N ASN A 91 24.86 -6.77 -24.62
CA ASN A 91 25.24 -7.89 -23.75
C ASN A 91 26.24 -7.47 -22.66
N SER A 92 27.16 -6.57 -22.99
CA SER A 92 28.13 -6.02 -22.04
C SER A 92 27.49 -5.05 -21.02
N MET A 93 26.37 -4.42 -21.38
CA MET A 93 25.61 -3.50 -20.53
C MET A 93 24.58 -4.21 -19.63
N ARG A 94 24.16 -5.42 -20.01
CA ARG A 94 23.16 -6.21 -19.28
C ARG A 94 23.44 -6.35 -17.76
N PRO A 95 24.69 -6.56 -17.29
CA PRO A 95 24.99 -6.56 -15.85
C PRO A 95 24.70 -5.22 -15.13
N ILE A 96 24.85 -4.09 -15.83
CA ILE A 96 24.55 -2.75 -15.29
C ILE A 96 23.04 -2.58 -15.14
N LEU A 97 22.25 -3.03 -16.13
CA LEU A 97 20.79 -3.00 -16.07
C LEU A 97 20.24 -3.94 -14.99
N ASN A 98 20.87 -5.10 -14.77
CA ASN A 98 20.56 -5.97 -13.64
C ASN A 98 20.90 -5.33 -12.29
N THR A 99 21.89 -4.44 -12.23
CA THR A 99 22.20 -3.66 -11.02
C THR A 99 21.13 -2.59 -10.78
N SER A 100 20.61 -1.97 -11.85
CA SER A 100 19.47 -1.05 -11.78
C SER A 100 18.22 -1.73 -11.23
N GLN A 101 17.95 -2.98 -11.63
CA GLN A 101 16.85 -3.79 -11.08
C GLN A 101 16.88 -3.85 -9.54
N ARG A 102 18.04 -4.14 -8.95
CA ARG A 102 18.20 -4.17 -7.48
C ARG A 102 17.95 -2.81 -6.83
N SER A 103 18.31 -1.72 -7.52
CA SER A 103 18.02 -0.36 -7.06
C SER A 103 16.51 -0.11 -7.00
N THR A 104 15.79 -0.48 -8.06
CA THR A 104 14.33 -0.37 -8.14
C THR A 104 13.62 -1.26 -7.12
N GLU A 105 14.06 -2.50 -6.93
CA GLU A 105 13.55 -3.39 -5.87
C GLU A 105 13.72 -2.79 -4.46
N ASN A 106 14.86 -2.14 -4.21
CA ASN A 106 15.10 -1.44 -2.95
C ASN A 106 14.16 -0.23 -2.77
N GLN A 107 13.86 0.51 -3.83
CA GLN A 107 12.89 1.61 -3.79
C GLN A 107 11.48 1.09 -3.51
N ILE A 108 11.03 0.02 -4.18
CA ILE A 108 9.74 -0.65 -3.91
C ILE A 108 9.66 -1.06 -2.43
N ARG A 109 10.72 -1.69 -1.90
CA ARG A 109 10.79 -2.06 -0.49
C ARG A 109 10.63 -0.84 0.42
N LYS A 110 11.34 0.25 0.11
CA LYS A 110 11.31 1.49 0.89
C LYS A 110 9.90 2.09 0.90
N THR A 111 9.21 2.15 -0.23
CA THR A 111 7.83 2.65 -0.33
C THR A 111 6.86 1.85 0.55
N ILE A 112 7.01 0.52 0.59
CA ILE A 112 6.19 -0.34 1.47
C ILE A 112 6.53 -0.12 2.95
N GLU A 113 7.80 0.10 3.28
CA GLU A 113 8.24 0.43 4.65
C GLU A 113 7.74 1.80 5.10
N GLU A 114 7.83 2.79 4.22
CA GLU A 114 7.31 4.14 4.43
C GLU A 114 5.81 4.14 4.60
N LEU A 115 5.05 3.29 3.89
CA LEU A 115 3.61 3.13 4.14
C LEU A 115 3.34 2.71 5.58
N SER A 116 4.07 1.72 6.11
CA SER A 116 3.90 1.28 7.50
C SER A 116 4.20 2.41 8.49
N GLN A 117 5.22 3.21 8.20
CA GLN A 117 5.61 4.35 9.03
C GLN A 117 4.58 5.50 8.95
N LYS A 118 4.17 5.89 7.73
CA LYS A 118 3.15 6.91 7.49
C LYS A 118 1.82 6.52 8.11
N ALA A 119 1.44 5.25 7.96
CA ALA A 119 0.28 4.69 8.62
C ALA A 119 0.42 4.84 10.15
N SER A 120 1.54 4.44 10.76
CA SER A 120 1.74 4.63 12.21
C SER A 120 1.71 6.09 12.67
N SER A 121 1.94 7.04 11.75
CA SER A 121 1.86 8.48 11.99
C SER A 121 0.49 9.09 11.72
N VAL A 122 -0.53 8.30 11.35
CA VAL A 122 -1.94 8.74 11.38
C VAL A 122 -2.30 8.95 12.85
N ALA A 123 -1.86 10.09 13.38
CA ALA A 123 -2.07 10.50 14.74
C ALA A 123 -3.48 11.05 14.86
N PHE A 124 -4.38 10.24 15.40
CA PHE A 124 -5.68 10.71 15.85
C PHE A 124 -5.63 10.91 17.36
N ASP A 125 -5.69 12.17 17.82
CA ASP A 125 -5.87 12.45 19.24
C ASP A 125 -7.32 12.18 19.65
N SER A 126 -7.59 10.90 19.87
CA SER A 126 -8.89 10.44 20.38
C SER A 126 -9.30 11.07 21.70
N ALA A 127 -8.34 11.51 22.52
CA ALA A 127 -8.67 12.13 23.80
C ALA A 127 -9.13 13.57 23.58
N GLU A 128 -8.48 14.32 22.68
CA GLU A 128 -8.90 15.66 22.28
C GLU A 128 -10.27 15.64 21.60
N PHE A 129 -10.47 14.75 20.61
CA PHE A 129 -11.77 14.61 19.94
C PHE A 129 -12.91 14.31 20.93
N LEU A 130 -12.73 13.33 21.83
CA LEU A 130 -13.74 13.00 22.84
C LEU A 130 -13.94 14.14 23.85
N THR A 131 -12.89 14.94 24.13
CA THR A 131 -13.00 16.13 24.98
C THR A 131 -13.93 17.14 24.34
N ASP A 132 -13.78 17.43 23.05
CA ASP A 132 -14.63 18.38 22.32
C ASP A 132 -16.09 17.93 22.27
N GLU A 133 -16.34 16.64 22.00
CA GLU A 133 -17.69 16.07 21.96
C GLU A 133 -18.38 16.10 23.35
N MET A 134 -17.62 15.87 24.42
CA MET A 134 -18.15 15.86 25.79
C MET A 134 -18.17 17.24 26.45
N LYS A 135 -17.46 18.23 25.89
CA LYS A 135 -17.32 19.57 26.47
C LYS A 135 -18.65 20.24 26.81
N PRO A 136 -19.68 20.26 25.94
CA PRO A 136 -20.97 20.86 26.28
C PRO A 136 -21.63 20.20 27.49
N THR A 137 -21.46 18.88 27.64
CA THR A 137 -22.01 18.10 28.77
C THR A 137 -21.28 18.42 30.07
N PHE A 138 -19.97 18.66 30.00
CA PHE A 138 -19.20 19.11 31.16
C PHE A 138 -19.56 20.53 31.57
N GLU A 139 -19.76 21.44 30.61
CA GLU A 139 -20.21 22.81 30.87
C GLU A 139 -21.58 22.83 31.56
N GLU A 140 -22.55 22.05 31.06
CA GLU A 140 -23.85 21.87 31.73
C GLU A 140 -23.69 21.36 33.17
N CYS A 141 -22.78 20.43 33.40
CA CYS A 141 -22.52 19.90 34.74
C CYS A 141 -21.88 20.92 35.68
N MET A 142 -21.14 21.91 35.18
CA MET A 142 -20.54 22.96 36.01
C MET A 142 -21.59 23.90 36.59
N GLU A 143 -22.66 24.17 35.85
CA GLU A 143 -23.77 25.04 36.28
C GLU A 143 -24.65 24.42 37.37
N ILE A 144 -24.54 23.11 37.61
CA ILE A 144 -25.34 22.40 38.62
C ILE A 144 -24.75 22.59 40.01
N ASP A 145 -25.48 23.21 40.92
CA ASP A 145 -25.09 23.39 42.32
C ASP A 145 -26.12 22.80 43.31
N GLY A 146 -25.85 22.96 44.61
CA GLY A 146 -26.77 22.57 45.68
C GLY A 146 -26.80 21.06 46.02
N ARG A 147 -27.84 20.67 46.76
CA ARG A 147 -28.05 19.29 47.23
C ARG A 147 -28.19 18.35 46.02
N ASP A 148 -27.63 17.14 46.15
CA ASP A 148 -27.62 16.10 45.11
C ASP A 148 -26.95 16.48 43.77
N SER A 149 -26.16 17.55 43.74
CA SER A 149 -25.41 17.99 42.54
C SER A 149 -24.53 16.87 41.96
N TYR A 150 -23.85 16.10 42.81
CA TYR A 150 -23.07 14.93 42.39
C TYR A 150 -23.92 13.90 41.62
N ARG A 151 -25.12 13.56 42.15
CA ARG A 151 -26.01 12.58 41.52
C ARG A 151 -26.54 13.08 40.17
N ARG A 152 -26.92 14.37 40.11
CA ARG A 152 -27.42 15.01 38.88
C ARG A 152 -26.35 15.08 37.78
N ARG A 153 -25.16 15.58 38.11
CA ARG A 153 -24.01 15.63 37.18
C ARG A 153 -23.65 14.24 36.63
N ARG A 154 -23.67 13.22 37.51
CA ARG A 154 -23.42 11.84 37.09
C ARG A 154 -24.50 11.30 36.14
N ALA A 155 -25.77 11.60 36.40
CA ALA A 155 -26.86 11.19 35.52
C ALA A 155 -26.74 11.81 34.13
N ILE A 156 -26.39 13.10 34.04
CA ILE A 156 -26.21 13.81 32.76
C ILE A 156 -25.04 13.22 31.96
N ILE A 157 -23.86 13.08 32.58
CA ILE A 157 -22.68 12.54 31.91
C ILE A 157 -22.92 11.10 31.45
N ASN A 158 -23.51 10.25 32.31
CA ASN A 158 -23.84 8.88 31.93
C ASN A 158 -24.88 8.85 30.80
N GLY A 159 -25.92 9.69 30.87
CA GLY A 159 -26.94 9.77 29.83
C GLY A 159 -26.37 10.13 28.46
N LYS A 160 -25.48 11.12 28.39
CA LYS A 160 -24.78 11.49 27.16
C LYS A 160 -23.93 10.32 26.63
N VAL A 161 -23.14 9.69 27.49
CA VAL A 161 -22.29 8.55 27.08
C VAL A 161 -23.15 7.39 26.59
N GLU A 162 -24.22 7.03 27.30
CA GLU A 162 -25.11 5.92 26.90
C GLU A 162 -25.81 6.19 25.55
N GLN A 163 -26.15 7.44 25.26
CA GLN A 163 -26.79 7.83 24.00
C GLN A 163 -25.80 7.90 22.84
N ASP A 164 -24.63 8.50 23.05
CA ASP A 164 -23.77 8.94 21.95
C ASP A 164 -22.45 8.17 21.85
N VAL A 165 -22.12 7.27 22.78
CA VAL A 165 -20.84 6.54 22.74
C VAL A 165 -20.63 5.80 21.42
N LYS A 166 -21.70 5.23 20.85
CA LYS A 166 -21.61 4.53 19.57
C LYS A 166 -21.24 5.50 18.44
N LEU A 167 -21.94 6.63 18.34
CA LEU A 167 -21.70 7.64 17.32
C LEU A 167 -20.32 8.28 17.46
N MET A 168 -19.91 8.64 18.68
CA MET A 168 -18.57 9.20 18.95
C MET A 168 -17.46 8.18 18.58
N CYS A 169 -17.66 6.90 18.89
CA CYS A 169 -16.71 5.86 18.50
C CYS A 169 -16.68 5.63 16.98
N GLU A 170 -17.83 5.62 16.30
CA GLU A 170 -17.92 5.47 14.85
C GLU A 170 -17.24 6.63 14.12
N GLU A 171 -17.48 7.86 14.55
CA GLU A 171 -16.84 9.05 13.97
C GLU A 171 -15.30 9.03 14.17
N MET A 172 -14.84 8.64 15.37
CA MET A 172 -13.42 8.41 15.62
C MET A 172 -12.83 7.33 14.67
N LEU A 173 -13.55 6.23 14.45
CA LEU A 173 -13.13 5.17 13.54
C LEU A 173 -13.09 5.64 12.09
N ASN A 174 -14.07 6.43 11.66
CA ASN A 174 -14.13 7.00 10.31
C ASN A 174 -12.93 7.92 10.06
N ARG A 175 -12.61 8.83 10.99
CA ARG A 175 -11.44 9.71 10.84
C ARG A 175 -10.12 8.95 10.77
N LEU A 176 -9.99 7.87 11.53
CA LEU A 176 -8.84 6.96 11.45
C LEU A 176 -8.80 6.22 10.10
N ALA A 177 -9.96 5.79 9.59
CA ALA A 177 -10.07 5.12 8.31
C ALA A 177 -9.72 6.05 7.14
N ASP A 178 -10.22 7.29 7.17
CA ASP A 178 -9.96 8.32 6.16
C ASP A 178 -8.48 8.69 6.10
N GLY A 179 -7.86 8.94 7.26
CA GLY A 179 -6.42 9.21 7.33
C GLY A 179 -5.58 8.05 6.81
N LEU A 180 -6.00 6.80 7.04
CA LEU A 180 -5.33 5.64 6.48
C LEU A 180 -5.55 5.50 4.97
N ALA A 181 -6.76 5.77 4.49
CA ALA A 181 -7.11 5.72 3.08
C ALA A 181 -6.28 6.71 2.27
N GLU A 182 -6.11 7.93 2.79
CA GLU A 182 -5.24 8.96 2.19
C GLU A 182 -3.79 8.46 2.05
N LYS A 183 -3.22 7.88 3.11
CA LYS A 183 -1.84 7.33 3.05
C LYS A 183 -1.70 6.14 2.12
N LYS A 184 -2.74 5.31 2.02
CA LYS A 184 -2.76 4.20 1.07
C LYS A 184 -2.83 4.70 -0.39
N ALA A 185 -3.57 5.77 -0.65
CA ALA A 185 -3.74 6.33 -1.98
C ALA A 185 -2.44 6.90 -2.59
N GLU A 186 -1.47 7.28 -1.74
CA GLU A 186 -0.15 7.73 -2.20
C GLU A 186 0.70 6.58 -2.81
N VAL A 187 0.47 5.33 -2.42
CA VAL A 187 1.37 4.21 -2.75
C VAL A 187 1.37 3.84 -4.23
N PRO A 188 0.22 3.69 -4.92
CA PRO A 188 0.23 3.37 -6.35
C PRO A 188 0.99 4.39 -7.19
N GLY A 189 0.80 5.69 -6.93
CA GLY A 189 1.50 6.75 -7.67
C GLY A 189 3.02 6.67 -7.47
N GLU A 190 3.47 6.36 -6.26
CA GLU A 190 4.90 6.22 -5.97
C GLU A 190 5.50 4.97 -6.63
N LEU A 191 4.75 3.87 -6.70
CA LEU A 191 5.19 2.66 -7.40
C LEU A 191 5.26 2.86 -8.92
N ILE A 192 4.32 3.59 -9.52
CA ILE A 192 4.36 3.98 -10.94
C ILE A 192 5.61 4.82 -11.20
N ARG A 193 5.85 5.84 -10.38
CA ARG A 193 7.03 6.71 -10.48
C ARG A 193 8.34 5.91 -10.44
N ILE A 194 8.43 4.92 -9.54
CA ILE A 194 9.59 4.02 -9.44
C ILE A 194 9.78 3.17 -10.70
N ALA A 195 8.69 2.66 -11.29
CA ALA A 195 8.74 1.92 -12.54
C ALA A 195 9.21 2.80 -13.71
N ASP A 196 8.69 4.03 -13.81
CA ASP A 196 9.09 5.00 -14.83
C ASP A 196 10.56 5.40 -14.71
N GLU A 197 11.06 5.62 -13.50
CA GLU A 197 12.49 5.86 -13.25
C GLU A 197 13.37 4.71 -13.76
N ALA A 198 12.94 3.47 -13.53
CA ALA A 198 13.67 2.29 -13.98
C ALA A 198 13.73 2.20 -15.51
N ILE A 199 12.59 2.42 -16.18
CA ILE A 199 12.50 2.44 -17.65
C ILE A 199 13.35 3.58 -18.22
N ASN A 200 13.26 4.78 -17.66
CA ASN A 200 14.07 5.92 -18.09
C ASN A 200 15.57 5.67 -17.93
N GLY A 201 15.99 4.96 -16.87
CA GLY A 201 17.36 4.51 -16.70
C GLY A 201 17.82 3.62 -17.86
N VAL A 202 16.99 2.66 -18.30
CA VAL A 202 17.29 1.81 -19.47
C VAL A 202 17.37 2.63 -20.75
N LYS A 203 16.41 3.54 -20.98
CA LYS A 203 16.39 4.43 -22.15
C LYS A 203 17.65 5.28 -22.26
N GLN A 204 18.11 5.85 -21.14
CA GLN A 204 19.35 6.65 -21.12
C GLN A 204 20.57 5.80 -21.48
N GLN A 205 20.67 4.60 -20.91
CA GLN A 205 21.79 3.69 -21.19
C GLN A 205 21.80 3.21 -22.65
N LEU A 206 20.65 2.89 -23.23
CA LEU A 206 20.51 2.61 -24.66
C LEU A 206 20.90 3.81 -25.54
N SER A 207 20.47 5.03 -25.16
CA SER A 207 20.82 6.25 -25.89
C SER A 207 22.34 6.46 -25.92
N PHE A 208 23.04 6.18 -24.82
CA PHE A 208 24.50 6.20 -24.79
C PHE A 208 25.12 5.15 -25.71
N LEU A 209 24.57 3.93 -25.80
CA LEU A 209 25.06 2.91 -26.72
C LEU A 209 24.90 3.33 -28.18
N VAL A 210 23.70 3.82 -28.54
CA VAL A 210 23.40 4.28 -29.90
C VAL A 210 24.33 5.44 -30.28
N ASN A 211 24.47 6.44 -29.40
CA ASN A 211 25.35 7.58 -29.65
C ASN A 211 26.82 7.16 -29.79
N ASN A 212 27.32 6.26 -28.93
CA ASN A 212 28.69 5.75 -29.05
C ASN A 212 28.94 4.97 -30.34
N LEU A 213 27.94 4.23 -30.84
CA LEU A 213 28.05 3.53 -32.12
C LEU A 213 28.03 4.49 -33.32
N VAL A 214 27.24 5.57 -33.23
CA VAL A 214 27.19 6.63 -34.24
C VAL A 214 28.48 7.47 -34.26
N GLU A 215 29.15 7.63 -33.11
CA GLU A 215 30.40 8.39 -32.99
C GLU A 215 31.65 7.59 -33.38
N ASN A 216 31.66 6.27 -33.14
CA ASN A 216 32.85 5.41 -33.36
C ASN A 216 32.79 4.56 -34.65
N SER A 217 31.84 4.77 -35.56
CA SER A 217 31.81 4.07 -36.85
C SER A 217 32.99 4.49 -37.73
N ALA A 218 33.86 3.55 -38.07
CA ALA A 218 35.26 3.77 -38.50
C ALA A 218 35.50 4.44 -39.87
N ASP A 219 34.49 4.91 -40.62
CA ASP A 219 34.69 5.44 -41.98
C ASP A 219 34.45 6.96 -42.08
N GLY A 220 35.48 7.69 -41.65
CA GLY A 220 35.49 9.14 -41.41
C GLY A 220 35.45 10.09 -42.62
N SER A 221 34.87 9.75 -43.78
CA SER A 221 34.69 10.81 -44.81
C SER A 221 33.50 10.70 -45.78
N LYS A 222 32.88 9.54 -45.98
CA LYS A 222 31.67 9.40 -46.84
C LYS A 222 30.35 9.29 -46.07
N ILE A 223 30.43 9.13 -44.75
CA ILE A 223 29.29 8.76 -43.90
C ILE A 223 28.42 9.94 -43.48
N ASN A 224 28.84 11.21 -43.57
CA ASN A 224 28.04 12.30 -42.97
C ASN A 224 26.62 12.49 -43.57
N VAL A 225 26.41 12.20 -44.85
CA VAL A 225 25.08 12.27 -45.51
C VAL A 225 24.23 11.04 -45.17
N GLN A 226 24.82 9.84 -45.25
CA GLN A 226 24.16 8.60 -44.83
C GLN A 226 23.90 8.57 -43.32
N LYS A 227 24.72 9.26 -42.51
CA LYS A 227 24.59 9.47 -41.07
C LYS A 227 23.41 10.36 -40.75
N THR A 228 23.18 11.41 -41.53
CA THR A 228 21.98 12.24 -41.34
C THR A 228 20.73 11.46 -41.72
N GLU A 229 20.76 10.72 -42.83
CA GLU A 229 19.62 9.85 -43.23
C GLU A 229 19.35 8.72 -42.23
N LEU A 230 20.39 8.08 -41.69
CA LEU A 230 20.22 7.01 -40.69
C LEU A 230 19.77 7.58 -39.35
N GLN A 231 20.28 8.75 -38.94
CA GLN A 231 19.81 9.45 -37.73
C GLN A 231 18.35 9.87 -37.87
N THR A 232 17.93 10.37 -39.04
CA THR A 232 16.53 10.71 -39.30
C THR A 232 15.67 9.46 -39.26
N LYS A 233 16.07 8.35 -39.90
CA LYS A 233 15.32 7.08 -39.86
C LYS A 233 15.23 6.45 -38.48
N ILE A 234 16.31 6.48 -37.70
CA ILE A 234 16.29 5.95 -36.33
C ILE A 234 15.41 6.84 -35.45
N ARG A 235 15.46 8.16 -35.63
CA ARG A 235 14.62 9.11 -34.89
C ARG A 235 13.15 8.95 -35.26
N GLU A 236 12.82 8.78 -36.55
CA GLU A 236 11.48 8.42 -37.03
C GLU A 236 11.00 7.07 -36.49
N LEU A 237 11.88 6.06 -36.41
CA LEU A 237 11.53 4.75 -35.84
C LEU A 237 11.32 4.83 -34.34
N VAL A 238 12.08 5.65 -33.62
CA VAL A 238 11.92 5.88 -32.18
C VAL A 238 10.64 6.69 -31.92
N GLU A 239 10.39 7.76 -32.68
CA GLU A 239 9.15 8.55 -32.60
C GLU A 239 7.92 7.71 -32.95
N ALA A 240 7.96 6.89 -34.00
CA ALA A 240 6.88 5.97 -34.34
C ALA A 240 6.68 4.87 -33.27
N TRP A 241 7.73 4.48 -32.56
CA TRP A 241 7.63 3.56 -31.44
C TRP A 241 7.04 4.25 -30.20
N GLU A 242 7.39 5.50 -29.96
CA GLU A 242 6.80 6.34 -28.92
C GLU A 242 5.31 6.60 -29.18
N ASP A 243 4.93 6.87 -30.44
CA ASP A 243 3.54 7.07 -30.88
C ASP A 243 2.73 5.76 -30.82
N ALA A 244 3.30 4.63 -31.28
CA ALA A 244 2.62 3.33 -31.21
C ALA A 244 2.40 2.89 -29.75
N TRP A 245 3.35 3.15 -28.86
CA TRP A 245 3.18 2.92 -27.42
C TRP A 245 2.20 3.88 -26.76
N ALA A 246 2.05 5.11 -27.28
CA ALA A 246 1.04 6.05 -26.83
C ALA A 246 -0.37 5.66 -27.31
N GLU A 247 -0.50 5.13 -28.54
CA GLU A 247 -1.76 4.60 -29.08
C GLU A 247 -2.18 3.28 -28.40
N GLU A 248 -1.24 2.41 -28.01
CA GLU A 248 -1.55 1.19 -27.23
C GLU A 248 -1.97 1.50 -25.78
N GLY A 249 -1.84 2.75 -25.35
CA GLY A 249 -2.41 3.29 -24.12
C GLY A 249 -3.82 3.87 -24.28
N ASP A 250 -4.33 4.02 -25.51
CA ASP A 250 -5.64 4.62 -25.81
C ASP A 250 -6.55 3.55 -26.46
N TYR A 251 -7.02 2.62 -25.63
CA TYR A 251 -8.07 1.69 -26.04
C TYR A 251 -9.37 2.49 -26.28
N PRO A 252 -10.02 2.40 -27.45
CA PRO A 252 -11.30 3.08 -27.71
C PRO A 252 -12.48 2.51 -26.89
N GLU A 253 -12.27 1.39 -26.20
CA GLU A 253 -13.15 0.89 -25.16
C GLU A 253 -12.34 0.74 -23.87
N HIS A 254 -12.58 1.63 -22.91
CA HIS A 254 -12.01 1.49 -21.58
C HIS A 254 -12.59 0.22 -20.95
N ILE A 255 -11.83 -0.53 -20.14
CA ILE A 255 -12.37 -1.64 -19.31
C ILE A 255 -13.54 -1.19 -18.40
N LEU A 256 -13.72 0.12 -18.23
CA LEU A 256 -14.82 0.74 -17.50
C LEU A 256 -16.10 0.94 -18.35
N ASP A 257 -16.04 0.75 -19.66
CA ASP A 257 -17.15 0.88 -20.60
C ASP A 257 -17.82 -0.47 -20.93
N GLN A 258 -17.21 -1.59 -20.52
CA GLN A 258 -17.88 -2.89 -20.51
C GLN A 258 -18.72 -3.02 -19.23
N ASP A 259 -19.96 -3.50 -19.37
CA ASP A 259 -20.85 -3.77 -18.24
C ASP A 259 -20.23 -4.86 -17.35
N LEU A 260 -19.58 -4.41 -16.26
CA LEU A 260 -18.95 -5.23 -15.23
C LEU A 260 -19.95 -5.72 -14.18
N SER A 261 -21.26 -5.64 -14.44
CA SER A 261 -22.23 -6.25 -13.53
C SER A 261 -22.01 -7.76 -13.46
N ILE A 262 -21.95 -8.26 -12.24
CA ILE A 262 -21.74 -9.67 -11.93
C ILE A 262 -22.95 -10.44 -12.50
N PRO A 263 -22.75 -11.42 -13.39
CA PRO A 263 -23.86 -12.24 -13.90
C PRO A 263 -24.59 -12.88 -12.72
N GLU A 264 -25.92 -12.73 -12.66
CA GLU A 264 -26.74 -13.24 -11.55
C GLU A 264 -26.67 -14.77 -11.39
N ASP A 265 -26.28 -15.47 -12.45
CA ASP A 265 -26.03 -16.91 -12.43
C ASP A 265 -24.54 -17.22 -12.64
N ILE A 266 -23.95 -17.84 -11.61
CA ILE A 266 -22.58 -18.37 -11.64
C ILE A 266 -22.58 -19.63 -12.52
N PRO A 267 -21.83 -19.68 -13.64
CA PRO A 267 -21.74 -20.89 -14.44
C PRO A 267 -21.03 -21.98 -13.65
N ALA A 268 -21.58 -23.20 -13.69
CA ALA A 268 -20.96 -24.34 -13.04
C ALA A 268 -19.54 -24.59 -13.61
N PRO A 269 -18.57 -24.97 -12.77
CA PRO A 269 -17.20 -25.15 -13.19
C PRO A 269 -17.11 -26.31 -14.18
N ILE A 270 -16.49 -26.04 -15.34
CA ILE A 270 -16.10 -27.08 -16.29
C ILE A 270 -14.91 -27.80 -15.65
N LEU A 271 -15.16 -29.01 -15.15
CA LEU A 271 -14.12 -29.92 -14.74
C LEU A 271 -13.62 -30.62 -16.00
N ASP A 272 -12.44 -30.23 -16.48
CA ASP A 272 -11.76 -30.96 -17.54
C ASP A 272 -11.33 -32.34 -16.98
N GLU A 273 -12.19 -33.33 -17.22
CA GLU A 273 -11.82 -34.74 -17.22
C GLU A 273 -10.87 -34.98 -18.38
N GLU A 274 -9.56 -34.82 -18.18
CA GLU A 274 -8.51 -35.58 -18.86
C GLU A 274 -7.12 -35.17 -18.35
N ASN A 275 -6.76 -35.67 -17.17
CA ASN A 275 -5.38 -36.00 -16.89
C ASN A 275 -5.29 -37.47 -16.49
N GLN A 276 -5.50 -38.34 -17.47
CA GLN A 276 -5.13 -39.75 -17.41
C GLN A 276 -3.60 -39.87 -17.42
N GLY A 277 -2.99 -39.60 -16.27
CA GLY A 277 -1.60 -39.95 -15.98
C GLY A 277 -1.53 -41.35 -15.36
N ASN A 278 -1.45 -42.35 -16.23
CA ASN A 278 -1.14 -43.74 -15.96
C ASN A 278 -0.08 -43.96 -14.84
N MET A 279 -0.49 -44.49 -13.70
CA MET A 279 0.36 -45.29 -12.80
C MET A 279 -0.42 -46.54 -12.36
N GLY A 280 -0.45 -47.57 -13.22
CA GLY A 280 -0.49 -48.95 -12.73
C GLY A 280 0.94 -49.35 -12.30
N LEU A 281 1.18 -50.29 -11.40
CA LEU A 281 0.34 -51.21 -10.63
C LEU A 281 1.33 -51.87 -9.65
N ASP A 282 0.99 -52.00 -8.37
CA ASP A 282 1.42 -53.13 -7.51
C ASP A 282 0.61 -53.12 -6.20
N MET A 283 -0.62 -53.63 -6.29
CA MET A 283 -1.06 -54.92 -5.70
C MET A 283 0.03 -55.63 -4.85
N LEU A 284 -0.12 -56.05 -3.60
CA LEU A 284 -1.25 -56.65 -2.86
C LEU A 284 -0.92 -56.78 -1.35
N ASP A 285 -2.00 -56.87 -0.55
CA ASP A 285 -2.19 -57.69 0.68
C ASP A 285 -1.29 -57.43 1.91
N ASP A 286 -1.74 -57.51 3.16
CA ASP A 286 -2.99 -57.97 3.76
C ASP A 286 -2.99 -57.54 5.25
N GLU A 287 -4.11 -57.77 5.94
CA GLU A 287 -4.28 -57.86 7.41
C GLU A 287 -4.61 -56.59 8.22
N ASP A 288 -5.89 -56.22 8.22
CA ASP A 288 -6.86 -56.53 9.28
C ASP A 288 -6.53 -56.22 10.78
N PHE A 289 -7.58 -55.77 11.48
CA PHE A 289 -7.83 -55.75 12.94
C PHE A 289 -7.52 -54.49 13.83
N GLU A 290 -8.67 -53.89 14.23
CA GLU A 290 -9.11 -53.55 15.60
C GLU A 290 -8.59 -52.31 16.36
N ASP A 291 -9.54 -51.39 16.57
CA ASP A 291 -10.09 -50.90 17.84
C ASP A 291 -9.18 -50.39 18.99
N ALA A 292 -9.59 -49.21 19.46
CA ALA A 292 -9.64 -48.76 20.85
C ALA A 292 -8.32 -48.57 21.64
N VAL A 293 -7.95 -47.29 21.86
CA VAL A 293 -8.21 -46.46 23.07
C VAL A 293 -7.44 -45.16 22.95
#